data_AF-A0A0K3B811-F1
#
_entry.id   AF-A0A0K3B811-F1
#
_cell.length_a   1.000
_cell.length_b   1.000
_cell.length_c   1.000
_cell.angle_alpha   90.00
_cell.angle_beta   90.00
_cell.angle_gamma   90.00
#
_symmetry.space_group_name_H-M   'P 1'
#
loop_
_entity.id
_entity.type
_entity.pdbx_description
1 polymer ?
#
loop_
_entity_poly.entity_id
_entity_poly.type
_entity_poly.pdbx_seq_one_letter_code
_entity_poly.pdbx_strand_id
1 'polypeptide(L)'
;MAESVRARLQPTQVLAGLVGLAFLALGVIGFVYTGFNDFAGQGHTMLWGIFAINPLHNVIHLLFGFVGVLLALTSATARLYGWVLFAGYGLLVVWGLMLVGLTSTNPVSELGNPLNINVADNWLHLGIAVLGLLIAIMPLRRKVVETEPEAVAAREPVTDPVPAQQPQTVATTDEQTTATTDEPKPRGLHRLSRLRNRSTAQH
;
A
#
# COMPACT_ATOMS: atom_id res chain seq x y z
N MET A 1 9.50 -30.73 17.50
CA MET A 1 8.67 -29.64 18.09
C MET A 1 8.53 -28.57 17.02
N ALA A 2 7.32 -28.37 16.49
CA ALA A 2 7.07 -27.45 15.39
C ALA A 2 7.23 -26.00 15.89
N GLU A 3 8.24 -25.30 15.39
CA GLU A 3 8.38 -23.87 15.58
C GLU A 3 7.24 -23.21 14.80
N SER A 4 6.22 -22.73 15.52
CA SER A 4 5.16 -21.95 14.91
C SER A 4 5.81 -20.74 14.23
N VAL A 5 5.81 -20.71 12.90
CA VAL A 5 6.11 -19.50 12.13
C VAL A 5 5.06 -18.47 12.54
N ARG A 6 5.36 -17.69 13.59
CA ARG A 6 4.52 -16.56 13.98
C ARG A 6 4.63 -15.58 12.83
N ALA A 7 3.59 -15.55 11.99
CA ALA A 7 3.44 -14.52 10.98
C ALA A 7 3.62 -13.17 11.67
N ARG A 8 4.71 -12.47 11.33
CA ARG A 8 5.08 -11.23 12.00
C ARG A 8 4.14 -10.14 11.47
N LEU A 9 3.03 -9.91 12.17
CA LEU A 9 2.04 -8.90 11.79
C LEU A 9 2.73 -7.53 11.67
N GLN A 10 2.51 -6.85 10.55
CA GLN A 10 3.06 -5.50 10.38
C GLN A 10 2.28 -4.51 11.27
N PRO A 11 2.92 -3.47 11.81
CA PRO A 11 2.25 -2.47 12.64
C PRO A 11 1.02 -1.85 11.97
N THR A 12 1.07 -1.65 10.64
CA THR A 12 -0.06 -1.12 9.85
C THR A 12 -1.27 -2.04 9.87
N GLN A 13 -1.08 -3.36 9.83
CA GLN A 13 -2.17 -4.33 9.90
C GLN A 13 -2.81 -4.35 11.27
N VAL A 14 -1.98 -4.29 12.32
CA VAL A 14 -2.47 -4.23 13.70
C VAL A 14 -3.29 -2.96 13.91
N LEU A 15 -2.77 -1.80 13.52
CA LEU A 15 -3.52 -0.54 13.63
C LEU A 15 -4.82 -0.58 12.82
N ALA A 16 -4.79 -1.01 11.56
CA ALA A 16 -5.99 -1.12 10.73
C ALA A 16 -7.04 -2.04 11.35
N GLY A 17 -6.62 -3.19 11.88
CA GLY A 17 -7.52 -4.14 12.55
C GLY A 17 -8.11 -3.58 13.84
N LEU A 18 -7.30 -2.92 14.68
CA LEU A 18 -7.78 -2.29 15.91
C LEU A 18 -8.79 -1.17 15.63
N VAL A 19 -8.50 -0.32 14.65
CA VAL A 19 -9.43 0.75 14.24
C VAL A 19 -10.72 0.14 13.68
N GLY A 20 -10.63 -0.87 12.82
CA GLY A 20 -11.80 -1.56 12.30
C GLY A 20 -12.67 -2.18 13.40
N LEU A 21 -12.06 -2.84 14.39
CA LEU A 21 -12.76 -3.40 15.54
C LEU A 21 -13.41 -2.32 16.41
N ALA A 22 -12.73 -1.19 16.63
CA ALA A 22 -13.30 -0.06 17.36
C ALA A 22 -14.55 0.49 16.65
N PHE A 23 -14.51 0.62 15.32
CA PHE A 23 -15.66 1.04 14.52
C PHE A 23 -16.85 0.08 14.62
N LEU A 24 -16.58 -1.24 14.57
CA LEU A 24 -17.62 -2.25 14.78
C LEU A 24 -18.24 -2.12 16.18
N ALA A 25 -17.41 -1.99 17.21
CA ALA A 25 -17.88 -1.83 18.58
C ALA A 25 -18.74 -0.56 18.73
N LEU A 26 -18.29 0.58 18.21
CA LEU A 26 -19.02 1.84 18.24
C LEU A 26 -20.35 1.75 17.49
N GLY A 27 -20.39 1.12 16.32
CA GLY A 27 -21.64 0.92 15.57
C GLY A 27 -22.64 0.05 16.33
N VAL A 28 -22.19 -1.06 16.93
CA VAL A 28 -23.06 -1.94 17.74
C VAL A 28 -23.57 -1.20 18.99
N ILE A 29 -22.68 -0.54 19.73
CA ILE A 29 -23.06 0.25 20.91
C ILE A 29 -24.03 1.36 20.51
N GLY A 30 -23.78 2.05 19.40
CA GLY A 30 -24.66 3.09 18.89
C GLY A 30 -26.07 2.57 18.64
N PHE A 31 -26.22 1.39 18.02
CA PHE A 31 -27.52 0.75 17.83
C PHE A 31 -28.24 0.42 19.14
N VAL A 32 -27.50 0.06 20.19
CA VAL A 32 -28.08 -0.15 21.53
C VAL A 32 -28.69 1.15 22.08
N TYR A 33 -28.09 2.31 21.78
CA TYR A 33 -28.61 3.62 22.20
C TYR A 33 -29.72 4.15 21.30
N THR A 34 -29.60 4.01 19.98
CA THR A 34 -30.55 4.62 19.02
C THR A 34 -31.74 3.73 18.70
N GLY A 35 -31.60 2.41 18.83
CA GLY A 35 -32.50 1.47 18.17
C GLY A 35 -32.46 1.64 16.64
N PHE A 36 -33.59 1.36 15.98
CA PHE A 36 -33.72 1.38 14.50
C PHE A 36 -34.76 2.39 13.98
N ASN A 37 -35.39 3.16 14.86
CA ASN A 37 -36.38 4.17 14.49
C ASN A 37 -35.68 5.47 14.07
N ASP A 38 -36.36 6.30 13.28
CA ASP A 38 -35.86 7.62 12.85
C ASP A 38 -34.44 7.56 12.24
N PHE A 39 -34.30 6.73 11.21
CA PHE A 39 -33.01 6.21 10.76
C PHE A 39 -31.97 7.28 10.40
N ALA A 40 -32.39 8.37 9.75
CA ALA A 40 -31.54 9.51 9.39
C ALA A 40 -31.96 10.79 10.15
N GLY A 41 -32.66 10.63 11.27
CA GLY A 41 -33.15 11.73 12.08
C GLY A 41 -32.04 12.49 12.78
N GLN A 42 -32.34 13.74 13.15
CA GLN A 42 -31.45 14.64 13.89
C GLN A 42 -31.88 14.76 15.36
N GLY A 43 -32.43 13.69 15.92
CA GLY A 43 -32.90 13.66 17.31
C GLY A 43 -31.80 13.87 18.34
N HIS A 44 -32.18 14.06 19.60
CA HIS A 44 -31.26 14.36 20.71
C HIS A 44 -30.52 13.14 21.28
N THR A 45 -30.47 12.02 20.55
CA THR A 45 -29.77 10.82 21.03
C THR A 45 -28.27 11.06 20.99
N MET A 46 -27.65 11.05 22.16
CA MET A 46 -26.23 11.33 22.34
C MET A 46 -25.53 10.12 22.93
N LEU A 47 -24.45 9.67 22.31
CA LEU A 47 -23.54 8.71 22.91
C LEU A 47 -22.71 9.42 23.98
N TRP A 48 -22.86 8.95 25.22
CA TRP A 48 -22.17 9.45 26.40
C TRP A 48 -22.40 10.95 26.67
N GLY A 49 -23.48 11.52 26.12
CA GLY A 49 -23.81 12.94 26.23
C GLY A 49 -22.94 13.88 25.39
N ILE A 50 -22.06 13.36 24.52
CA ILE A 50 -21.08 14.16 23.77
C ILE A 50 -21.26 14.02 22.26
N PHE A 51 -21.41 12.80 21.75
CA PHE A 51 -21.45 12.52 20.32
C PHE A 51 -22.87 12.32 19.84
N ALA A 52 -23.30 13.04 18.81
CA ALA A 52 -24.64 12.91 18.28
C ALA A 52 -24.68 11.72 17.32
N ILE A 53 -25.65 10.82 17.54
CA ILE A 53 -25.74 9.57 16.79
C ILE A 53 -27.16 9.33 16.30
N ASN A 54 -27.27 8.63 15.19
CA ASN A 54 -28.52 8.09 14.67
C ASN A 54 -28.25 6.71 14.02
N PRO A 55 -29.29 5.93 13.71
CA PRO A 55 -29.10 4.60 13.14
C PRO A 55 -28.28 4.59 11.83
N LEU A 56 -28.45 5.59 10.95
CA LEU A 56 -27.66 5.71 9.72
C LEU A 56 -26.17 5.88 10.02
N HIS A 57 -25.81 6.75 10.95
CA HIS A 57 -24.43 6.97 11.38
C HIS A 57 -23.82 5.68 11.96
N ASN A 58 -24.61 4.89 12.70
CA ASN A 58 -24.16 3.60 13.23
C ASN A 58 -23.90 2.58 12.10
N VAL A 59 -24.73 2.55 11.04
CA VAL A 59 -24.45 1.72 9.86
C VAL A 59 -23.13 2.12 9.21
N ILE A 60 -22.88 3.42 9.04
CA ILE A 60 -21.62 3.89 8.47
C ILE A 60 -20.44 3.41 9.33
N HIS A 61 -20.51 3.51 10.65
CA HIS A 61 -19.49 2.95 11.55
C HIS A 61 -19.30 1.44 11.34
N LEU A 62 -20.37 0.66 11.25
CA LEU A 62 -20.27 -0.78 10.99
C LEU A 62 -19.62 -1.08 9.64
N LEU A 63 -19.94 -0.34 8.59
CA LEU A 63 -19.34 -0.51 7.26
C LEU A 63 -17.84 -0.21 7.30
N PHE A 64 -17.44 0.92 7.88
CA PHE A 64 -16.01 1.25 8.05
C PHE A 64 -15.28 0.23 8.92
N GLY A 65 -15.95 -0.32 9.93
CA GLY A 65 -15.40 -1.35 10.79
C GLY A 65 -15.20 -2.69 10.06
N PHE A 66 -16.21 -3.13 9.33
CA PHE A 66 -16.16 -4.36 8.53
C PHE A 66 -15.08 -4.28 7.46
N VAL A 67 -15.06 -3.18 6.71
CA VAL A 67 -14.02 -2.88 5.71
C VAL A 67 -12.65 -2.85 6.37
N GLY A 68 -12.51 -2.24 7.55
CA GLY A 68 -11.24 -2.20 8.29
C GLY A 68 -10.69 -3.57 8.65
N VAL A 69 -11.53 -4.44 9.21
CA VAL A 69 -11.15 -5.81 9.55
C VAL A 69 -10.76 -6.60 8.29
N LEU A 70 -11.52 -6.45 7.19
CA LEU A 70 -11.24 -7.13 5.93
C LEU A 70 -9.93 -6.66 5.29
N LEU A 71 -9.66 -5.35 5.32
CA LEU A 71 -8.42 -4.81 4.77
C LEU A 71 -7.22 -4.97 5.70
N ALA A 72 -7.39 -5.31 6.98
CA ALA A 72 -6.27 -5.61 7.89
C ALA A 72 -5.53 -6.92 7.52
N LEU A 73 -6.13 -7.77 6.67
CA LEU A 73 -5.60 -9.09 6.32
C LEU A 73 -4.20 -9.05 5.68
N THR A 74 -3.87 -7.99 4.93
CA THR A 74 -2.53 -7.81 4.34
C THR A 74 -2.00 -6.41 4.61
N SER A 75 -0.67 -6.24 4.60
CA SER A 75 -0.05 -4.93 4.84
C SER A 75 -0.37 -3.91 3.75
N ALA A 76 -0.58 -4.36 2.51
CA ALA A 76 -0.94 -3.49 1.38
C ALA A 76 -2.38 -2.99 1.52
N THR A 77 -3.32 -3.90 1.82
CA THR A 77 -4.73 -3.53 2.05
C THR A 77 -4.90 -2.69 3.32
N ALA A 78 -4.10 -2.92 4.37
CA ALA A 78 -4.14 -2.11 5.59
C ALA A 78 -3.79 -0.64 5.31
N ARG A 79 -2.84 -0.38 4.40
CA ARG A 79 -2.52 0.98 3.94
C ARG A 79 -3.65 1.59 3.12
N LEU A 80 -4.29 0.80 2.27
CA LEU A 80 -5.49 1.23 1.53
C LEU A 80 -6.60 1.63 2.49
N TYR A 81 -6.80 0.88 3.58
CA TYR A 81 -7.76 1.27 4.62
C TYR A 81 -7.42 2.62 5.26
N GLY A 82 -6.13 2.90 5.51
CA GLY A 82 -5.69 4.24 5.94
C GLY A 82 -6.11 5.36 4.98
N TRP A 83 -5.98 5.15 3.67
CA TRP A 83 -6.46 6.11 2.67
C TRP A 83 -7.97 6.25 2.66
N VAL A 84 -8.72 5.15 2.81
CA VAL A 84 -10.18 5.17 2.92
C VAL A 84 -10.62 5.97 4.15
N LEU A 85 -9.97 5.77 5.30
CA LEU A 85 -10.22 6.55 6.51
C LEU A 85 -9.92 8.03 6.29
N PHE A 86 -8.74 8.36 5.76
CA PHE A 86 -8.34 9.75 5.52
C PHE A 86 -9.31 10.47 4.59
N ALA A 87 -9.64 9.86 3.44
CA ALA A 87 -10.54 10.46 2.47
C ALA A 87 -11.99 10.55 2.99
N GLY A 88 -12.50 9.45 3.55
CA GLY A 88 -13.87 9.38 4.07
C GLY A 88 -14.11 10.34 5.23
N TYR A 89 -13.30 10.26 6.28
CA TYR A 89 -13.45 11.14 7.44
C TYR A 89 -12.99 12.57 7.16
N GLY A 90 -12.01 12.78 6.28
CA GLY A 90 -11.65 14.12 5.81
C GLY A 90 -12.83 14.81 5.10
N LEU A 91 -13.58 14.07 4.27
CA LEU A 91 -14.79 14.58 3.64
C LEU A 91 -15.89 14.90 4.68
N LEU A 92 -16.08 14.03 5.69
CA LEU A 92 -17.03 14.28 6.77
C LEU A 92 -16.68 15.53 7.59
N VAL A 93 -15.38 15.78 7.84
CA VAL A 93 -14.94 17.01 8.52
C VAL A 93 -15.32 18.23 7.70
N VAL A 94 -15.00 18.23 6.40
CA VAL A 94 -15.34 19.33 5.49
C VAL A 94 -16.85 19.53 5.45
N TRP A 95 -17.62 18.45 5.39
CA TRP A 95 -19.08 18.48 5.43
C TRP A 95 -19.61 19.11 6.72
N GLY A 96 -19.15 18.65 7.88
CA GLY A 96 -19.56 19.20 9.18
C GLY A 96 -19.20 20.68 9.34
N LEU A 97 -18.04 21.10 8.82
CA LEU A 97 -17.66 22.51 8.78
C LEU A 97 -18.59 23.35 7.89
N MET A 98 -19.07 22.79 6.77
CA MET A 98 -20.08 23.46 5.93
C MET A 98 -21.41 23.61 6.69
N LEU A 99 -21.85 22.58 7.42
CA LEU A 99 -23.10 22.62 8.22
C LEU A 99 -23.09 23.72 9.29
N VAL A 100 -21.92 24.01 9.89
CA VAL A 100 -21.76 25.08 10.89
C VAL A 100 -21.75 26.48 10.25
N GLY A 101 -21.80 26.59 8.92
CA GLY A 101 -21.98 27.87 8.22
C GLY A 101 -20.69 28.67 8.04
N LEU A 102 -19.53 28.01 7.95
CA LEU A 102 -18.25 28.67 7.71
C LEU A 102 -18.15 29.34 6.32
N THR A 103 -19.10 29.11 5.42
CA THR A 103 -19.20 29.76 4.11
C THR A 103 -20.52 30.51 3.96
N SER A 104 -20.47 31.71 3.37
CA SER A 104 -21.65 32.56 3.14
C SER A 104 -22.70 31.92 2.22
N THR A 105 -22.30 30.91 1.46
CA THR A 105 -23.16 30.02 0.68
C THR A 105 -22.73 28.58 0.98
N ASN A 106 -23.63 27.81 1.59
CA ASN A 106 -23.42 26.38 1.82
C ASN A 106 -24.14 25.60 0.69
N PRO A 107 -23.41 25.04 -0.29
CA PRO A 107 -24.00 24.33 -1.42
C PRO A 107 -24.69 23.01 -1.01
N VAL A 108 -24.47 22.53 0.21
CA VAL A 108 -25.05 21.30 0.75
C VAL A 108 -26.11 21.57 1.84
N SER A 109 -26.53 22.83 2.00
CA SER A 109 -27.58 23.21 2.95
C SER A 109 -28.89 22.44 2.74
N GLU A 110 -29.26 22.20 1.48
CA GLU A 110 -30.43 21.38 1.09
C GLU A 110 -30.29 19.90 1.49
N LEU A 111 -29.07 19.39 1.63
CA LEU A 111 -28.80 17.98 2.00
C LEU A 111 -28.80 17.78 3.52
N GLY A 112 -28.68 18.86 4.31
CA GLY A 112 -28.79 18.85 5.77
C GLY A 112 -27.76 17.97 6.49
N ASN A 113 -28.13 17.49 7.68
CA ASN A 113 -27.27 16.68 8.55
C ASN A 113 -27.82 15.25 8.74
N PRO A 114 -27.81 14.40 7.69
CA PRO A 114 -28.41 13.07 7.73
C PRO A 114 -27.69 12.10 8.68
N LEU A 115 -26.43 12.37 9.02
CA LEU A 115 -25.63 11.58 9.96
C LEU A 115 -25.70 12.09 11.40
N ASN A 116 -26.52 13.12 11.65
CA ASN A 116 -26.65 13.77 12.96
C ASN A 116 -25.29 14.16 13.57
N ILE A 117 -24.36 14.68 12.75
CA ILE A 117 -23.00 15.05 13.16
C ILE A 117 -23.06 16.37 13.94
N ASN A 118 -22.53 16.38 15.16
CA ASN A 118 -22.35 17.60 15.94
C ASN A 118 -20.89 18.10 15.89
N VAL A 119 -20.59 19.17 16.65
CA VAL A 119 -19.22 19.73 16.71
C VAL A 119 -18.21 18.75 17.27
N ALA A 120 -18.56 17.97 18.31
CA ALA A 120 -17.68 16.97 18.90
C ALA A 120 -17.39 15.83 17.92
N ASP A 121 -18.39 15.38 17.17
CA ASP A 121 -18.22 14.40 16.08
C ASP A 121 -17.23 14.93 15.03
N ASN A 122 -17.33 16.21 14.66
CA ASN A 122 -16.44 16.80 13.68
C ASN A 122 -14.97 16.78 14.12
N TRP A 123 -14.69 17.03 15.40
CA TRP A 123 -13.35 16.91 15.96
C TRP A 123 -12.86 15.47 16.00
N LEU A 124 -13.74 14.52 16.37
CA LEU A 124 -13.41 13.10 16.35
C LEU A 124 -13.07 12.63 14.92
N HIS A 125 -13.88 13.03 13.93
CA HIS A 125 -13.63 12.74 12.52
C HIS A 125 -12.29 13.29 12.03
N LEU A 126 -11.90 14.49 12.48
CA LEU A 126 -10.56 15.03 12.17
C LEU A 126 -9.45 14.15 12.74
N GLY A 127 -9.59 13.71 14.00
CA GLY A 127 -8.65 12.78 14.61
C GLY A 127 -8.54 11.45 13.84
N ILE A 128 -9.67 10.91 13.40
CA ILE A 128 -9.73 9.67 12.60
C ILE A 128 -9.07 9.89 11.23
N ALA A 129 -9.32 11.01 10.57
CA ALA A 129 -8.72 11.32 9.27
C ALA A 129 -7.19 11.37 9.39
N VAL A 130 -6.67 12.05 10.41
CA VAL A 130 -5.23 12.11 10.70
C VAL A 130 -4.67 10.71 10.99
N LEU A 131 -5.34 9.91 11.81
CA LEU A 131 -4.94 8.54 12.08
C LEU A 131 -4.90 7.68 10.80
N GLY A 132 -5.91 7.82 9.94
CA GLY A 132 -5.97 7.17 8.63
C GLY A 132 -4.77 7.53 7.76
N LEU A 133 -4.43 8.82 7.71
CA LEU A 133 -3.26 9.30 6.98
C LEU A 133 -1.95 8.70 7.53
N LEU A 134 -1.79 8.64 8.84
CA LEU A 134 -0.63 8.02 9.48
C LEU A 134 -0.50 6.53 9.11
N ILE A 135 -1.60 5.78 9.16
CA ILE A 135 -1.63 4.37 8.73
C ILE A 135 -1.26 4.23 7.25
N ALA A 136 -1.77 5.12 6.40
CA ALA A 136 -1.55 5.09 4.96
C ALA A 136 -0.08 5.29 4.59
N ILE A 137 0.60 6.25 5.21
CA ILE A 137 1.98 6.64 4.87
C ILE A 137 3.06 5.86 5.64
N MET A 138 2.69 5.13 6.71
CA MET A 138 3.62 4.38 7.54
C MET A 138 4.52 3.45 6.70
N PRO A 139 5.87 3.51 6.81
CA PRO A 139 6.79 2.65 6.06
C PRO A 139 6.70 1.17 6.48
N LEU A 140 6.74 0.25 5.51
CA LEU A 140 6.89 -1.18 5.81
C LEU A 140 8.32 -1.45 6.29
N ARG A 141 8.48 -2.18 7.41
CA ARG A 141 9.79 -2.70 7.81
C ARG A 141 10.26 -3.73 6.79
N ARG A 142 11.17 -3.35 5.89
CA ARG A 142 11.98 -4.31 5.12
C ARG A 142 13.12 -4.77 6.01
N LYS A 143 13.23 -6.07 6.29
CA LYS A 143 14.48 -6.62 6.83
C LYS A 143 15.48 -6.71 5.67
N VAL A 144 16.66 -6.13 5.84
CA VAL A 144 17.82 -6.46 5.02
C VAL A 144 18.10 -7.94 5.28
N VAL A 145 18.02 -8.76 4.24
CA VAL A 145 18.59 -10.10 4.29
C VAL A 145 20.09 -9.86 4.36
N GLU A 146 20.69 -9.98 5.54
CA GLU A 146 22.14 -10.17 5.63
C GLU A 146 22.42 -11.47 4.89
N THR A 147 22.88 -11.34 3.65
CA THR A 147 23.53 -12.44 2.95
C THR A 147 24.78 -12.72 3.77
N GLU A 148 24.74 -13.69 4.68
CA GLU A 148 25.96 -14.16 5.34
C GLU A 148 26.98 -14.49 4.22
N PRO A 149 28.15 -13.84 4.20
CA PRO A 149 29.19 -14.16 3.23
C PRO A 149 29.91 -15.43 3.70
N GLU A 150 29.21 -16.55 3.86
CA GLU A 150 29.78 -17.78 4.40
C GLU A 150 29.35 -19.03 3.61
N ALA A 151 29.48 -18.94 2.28
CA ALA A 151 29.60 -20.12 1.43
C ALA A 151 30.75 -19.98 0.42
N VAL A 152 31.72 -19.10 0.70
CA VAL A 152 32.99 -19.00 -0.06
C VAL A 152 34.17 -19.65 0.70
N ALA A 153 34.01 -19.97 1.99
CA ALA A 153 35.07 -20.55 2.83
C ALA A 153 35.07 -22.09 2.91
N ALA A 154 34.48 -22.78 1.94
CA ALA A 154 34.49 -24.25 1.87
C ALA A 154 34.91 -24.80 0.50
N ARG A 155 35.72 -24.06 -0.27
CA ARG A 155 36.54 -24.67 -1.32
C ARG A 155 37.80 -25.20 -0.67
N GLU A 156 37.86 -26.51 -0.48
CA GLU A 156 39.11 -27.20 -0.16
C GLU A 156 40.21 -26.79 -1.16
N PRO A 157 41.47 -26.67 -0.72
CA PRO A 157 42.56 -26.40 -1.62
C PRO A 157 42.69 -27.58 -2.57
N VAL A 158 42.35 -27.37 -3.85
CA VAL A 158 42.70 -28.29 -4.92
C VAL A 158 44.22 -28.36 -4.96
N THR A 159 44.79 -29.43 -4.39
CA THR A 159 46.19 -29.79 -4.57
C THR A 159 46.32 -30.39 -5.96
N ASP A 160 46.60 -29.55 -6.96
CA ASP A 160 47.05 -30.05 -8.25
C ASP A 160 48.43 -30.71 -8.07
N PRO A 161 48.63 -31.97 -8.49
CA PRO A 161 49.96 -32.56 -8.49
C PRO A 161 50.81 -31.82 -9.52
N VAL A 162 51.90 -31.19 -9.05
CA VAL A 162 52.94 -30.61 -9.90
C VAL A 162 53.43 -31.69 -10.87
N PRO A 163 53.30 -31.52 -12.19
CA PRO A 163 53.82 -32.48 -13.14
C PRO A 163 55.35 -32.47 -13.07
N ALA A 164 55.95 -33.63 -12.81
CA ALA A 164 57.40 -33.81 -12.86
C ALA A 164 57.92 -33.40 -14.25
N GLN A 165 58.84 -32.43 -14.29
CA GLN A 165 59.57 -32.08 -15.50
C GLN A 165 60.43 -33.28 -15.93
N GLN A 166 60.06 -33.93 -17.05
CA GLN A 166 60.94 -34.88 -17.73
C GLN A 166 61.94 -34.12 -18.62
N PRO A 167 63.23 -34.46 -18.61
CA PRO A 167 64.23 -33.77 -19.42
C PRO A 167 64.18 -34.19 -20.90
N GLN A 168 64.01 -33.17 -21.76
CA GLN A 168 64.56 -32.96 -23.12
C GLN A 168 64.27 -34.00 -24.23
N THR A 169 64.01 -33.52 -25.46
CA THR A 169 64.95 -33.66 -26.59
C THR A 169 64.59 -32.65 -27.69
N VAL A 170 65.59 -31.90 -28.16
CA VAL A 170 65.53 -30.98 -29.30
C VAL A 170 65.53 -31.79 -30.60
N ALA A 171 64.59 -31.54 -31.51
CA ALA A 171 64.71 -31.94 -32.91
C ALA A 171 64.09 -30.85 -33.80
N THR A 172 64.98 -30.15 -34.49
CA THR A 172 64.77 -29.29 -35.66
C THR A 172 64.15 -30.09 -36.80
N THR A 173 63.27 -29.49 -37.61
CA THR A 173 63.31 -29.49 -39.09
C THR A 173 62.30 -28.47 -39.63
N ASP A 174 62.78 -27.68 -40.59
CA ASP A 174 62.09 -26.67 -41.38
C ASP A 174 60.96 -27.24 -42.25
N GLU A 175 59.89 -26.46 -42.48
CA GLU A 175 59.31 -26.36 -43.83
C GLU A 175 58.56 -25.04 -44.03
N GLN A 176 58.82 -24.47 -45.20
CA GLN A 176 58.47 -23.15 -45.71
C GLN A 176 57.29 -23.28 -46.71
N THR A 177 56.70 -22.13 -47.12
CA THR A 177 55.80 -21.93 -48.31
C THR A 177 54.30 -21.85 -47.91
N THR A 178 53.49 -20.82 -48.18
CA THR A 178 53.56 -19.62 -49.04
C THR A 178 52.48 -18.61 -48.64
N ALA A 179 52.73 -17.35 -48.99
CA ALA A 179 51.91 -16.16 -48.83
C ALA A 179 50.61 -16.12 -49.66
N THR A 180 49.76 -15.11 -49.34
CA THR A 180 48.95 -14.24 -50.22
C THR A 180 47.50 -14.14 -49.71
N THR A 181 46.77 -13.02 -49.55
CA THR A 181 46.97 -11.56 -49.61
C THR A 181 45.63 -10.91 -49.17
N ASP A 182 45.71 -9.68 -48.65
CA ASP A 182 44.73 -8.58 -48.65
C ASP A 182 43.56 -8.44 -47.63
N GLU A 183 43.73 -7.36 -46.85
CA GLU A 183 42.82 -6.45 -46.12
C GLU A 183 41.81 -5.70 -47.05
N PRO A 184 41.02 -4.66 -46.63
CA PRO A 184 40.32 -4.37 -45.36
C PRO A 184 38.83 -3.88 -45.54
N LYS A 185 38.20 -3.57 -44.40
CA LYS A 185 36.91 -2.89 -44.09
C LYS A 185 36.56 -1.63 -44.94
N PRO A 186 35.28 -1.21 -45.10
CA PRO A 186 34.78 -0.06 -44.29
C PRO A 186 33.27 -0.08 -43.90
N ARG A 187 32.92 0.84 -42.98
CA ARG A 187 31.60 1.19 -42.39
C ARG A 187 30.57 1.73 -43.40
N GLY A 188 29.27 1.53 -43.13
CA GLY A 188 28.17 2.28 -43.76
C GLY A 188 26.88 2.31 -42.93
N LEU A 189 26.44 3.51 -42.56
CA LEU A 189 25.18 3.88 -41.88
C LEU A 189 24.03 4.02 -42.89
N HIS A 190 22.83 3.48 -42.62
CA HIS A 190 21.54 3.98 -43.17
C HIS A 190 20.40 3.47 -42.27
N ARG A 191 19.76 4.29 -41.42
CA ARG A 191 18.62 5.20 -41.67
C ARG A 191 17.38 4.49 -42.23
N LEU A 192 16.31 4.38 -41.43
CA LEU A 192 14.99 5.03 -41.66
C LEU A 192 13.83 4.32 -40.92
N SER A 193 13.32 5.03 -39.91
CA SER A 193 11.90 5.35 -39.70
C SER A 193 10.88 4.77 -40.69
N ARG A 194 9.96 3.93 -40.18
CA ARG A 194 8.63 3.74 -40.78
C ARG A 194 7.57 4.42 -39.92
N LEU A 195 7.08 5.51 -40.50
CA LEU A 195 5.90 6.28 -40.19
C LEU A 195 4.62 5.46 -40.45
N ARG A 196 3.63 5.63 -39.55
CA ARG A 196 2.28 6.18 -39.85
C ARG A 196 1.41 5.38 -40.85
N ASN A 197 0.19 4.97 -40.48
CA ASN A 197 -1.00 5.84 -40.48
C ASN A 197 -2.34 5.06 -40.46
N ARG A 198 -3.39 5.81 -40.08
CA ARG A 198 -4.85 5.69 -40.32
C ARG A 198 -5.67 5.06 -39.17
N SER A 199 -6.47 5.80 -38.39
CA SER A 199 -7.61 6.72 -38.74
C SER A 199 -8.73 5.91 -39.44
N THR A 200 -10.02 5.94 -39.10
CA THR A 200 -10.90 7.07 -38.75
C THR A 200 -12.30 6.53 -38.38
N ALA A 201 -13.12 7.41 -37.77
CA ALA A 201 -14.58 7.58 -37.95
C ALA A 201 -15.52 6.63 -37.18
N GLN A 202 -16.22 7.15 -36.16
CA GLN A 202 -17.59 7.72 -36.20
C GLN A 202 -18.68 6.65 -36.27
N HIS A 203 -19.46 6.56 -35.19
CA HIS A 203 -20.93 6.63 -35.18
C HIS A 203 -21.41 7.01 -33.78
#